data_AF-A0A6N6WNE3-F1
#
_entry.id   AF-A0A6N6WNE3-F1
#
_cell.length_a   1.000
_cell.length_b   1.000
_cell.length_c   1.000
_cell.angle_alpha   90.00
_cell.angle_beta   90.00
_cell.angle_gamma   90.00
#
_symmetry.space_group_name_H-M   'P 1'
#
loop_
_entity.id
_entity.type
_entity.pdbx_description
1 polymer ?
#
loop_
_entity_poly.entity_id
_entity_poly.type
_entity_poly.pdbx_seq_one_letter_code
_entity_poly.pdbx_strand_id
1 'polypeptide(L)'
;ETGEDEGLITLWHYDASDRITHRTVNGDPAEQWQYDEHGWLTTLSHTSEGHRVSVHYGYDDKGRLTGERQTVENPETGELLWHHETGHAYNEQGLANRVTPDSLPPVEWLTYGSGYLAGMKLGGTPLVEYTRDRLHRETVRSFG
;
A
#
# COMPACT_ATOMS: atom_id res chain seq x y z
N GLU A 1 20.11 3.73 -15.69
CA GLU A 1 20.23 2.38 -16.29
C GLU A 1 19.35 2.30 -17.52
N THR A 2 19.74 1.58 -18.57
CA THR A 2 18.96 1.48 -19.82
C THR A 2 18.60 0.02 -20.10
N GLY A 3 17.33 -0.25 -20.41
CA GLY A 3 16.84 -1.54 -20.87
C GLY A 3 16.11 -1.41 -22.21
N GLU A 4 16.16 -2.45 -23.03
CA GLU A 4 15.41 -2.56 -24.28
C GLU A 4 14.52 -3.79 -24.18
N ASP A 5 13.22 -3.62 -24.37
CA ASP A 5 12.25 -4.71 -24.40
C ASP A 5 11.17 -4.41 -25.44
N GLU A 6 10.85 -5.38 -26.30
CA GLU A 6 9.89 -5.24 -27.41
C GLU A 6 10.08 -3.97 -28.30
N GLY A 7 11.31 -3.46 -28.41
CA GLY A 7 11.62 -2.23 -29.16
C GLY A 7 11.31 -0.93 -28.41
N LEU A 8 10.91 -1.02 -27.14
CA LEU A 8 10.78 0.09 -26.22
C LEU A 8 12.11 0.29 -25.47
N ILE A 9 12.60 1.53 -25.46
CA ILE A 9 13.79 1.90 -24.70
C ILE A 9 13.35 2.48 -23.37
N THR A 10 13.71 1.83 -22.26
CA THR A 10 13.44 2.32 -20.91
C THR A 10 14.71 2.89 -20.30
N LEU A 11 14.66 4.13 -19.82
CA LEU A 11 15.75 4.78 -19.10
C LEU A 11 15.33 5.06 -17.65
N TRP A 12 16.15 4.59 -16.71
CA TRP A 12 15.95 4.76 -15.27
C TRP A 12 16.89 5.82 -14.71
N HIS A 13 16.34 6.71 -13.88
CA HIS A 13 17.06 7.80 -13.23
C HIS A 13 17.04 7.64 -11.72
N TYR A 14 18.16 7.99 -11.09
CA TYR A 14 18.38 7.79 -9.66
C TYR A 14 18.85 9.09 -9.01
N ASP A 15 18.54 9.27 -7.74
CA ASP A 15 19.12 10.33 -6.92
C ASP A 15 20.51 9.95 -6.38
N ALA A 16 21.11 10.84 -5.59
CA ALA A 16 22.43 10.63 -4.98
C ALA A 16 22.48 9.49 -3.94
N SER A 17 21.33 8.92 -3.55
CA SER A 17 21.22 7.77 -2.65
C SER A 17 20.88 6.48 -3.42
N ASP A 18 21.08 6.48 -4.74
CA ASP A 18 20.75 5.37 -5.64
C ASP A 18 19.28 4.94 -5.59
N ARG A 19 18.37 5.85 -5.22
CA ARG A 19 16.92 5.62 -5.27
C ARG A 19 16.37 6.06 -6.60
N ILE A 20 15.49 5.25 -7.18
CA ILE A 20 14.79 5.59 -8.42
C ILE A 20 13.95 6.86 -8.25
N THR A 21 14.05 7.82 -9.18
CA THR A 21 13.26 9.07 -9.13
C THR A 21 12.26 9.18 -10.27
N HIS A 22 12.62 8.69 -11.45
CA HIS A 22 11.72 8.60 -12.58
C HIS A 22 12.26 7.63 -13.63
N ARG A 23 11.38 7.21 -14.54
CA ARG A 23 11.76 6.49 -15.74
C ARG A 23 11.13 7.13 -16.97
N THR A 24 11.83 7.02 -18.10
CA THR A 24 11.27 7.36 -19.41
C THR A 24 11.14 6.11 -20.26
N VAL A 25 10.15 6.10 -21.14
CA VAL A 25 9.96 5.06 -22.18
C VAL A 25 9.98 5.78 -23.52
N ASN A 26 10.92 5.40 -24.40
CA ASN A 26 11.18 6.06 -25.68
C ASN A 26 11.46 7.57 -25.56
N GLY A 27 12.02 8.00 -24.42
CA GLY A 27 12.30 9.40 -24.14
C GLY A 27 11.14 10.15 -23.48
N ASP A 28 9.94 9.58 -23.44
CA ASP A 28 8.76 10.20 -22.81
C ASP A 28 8.68 9.85 -21.31
N PRO A 29 8.29 10.78 -20.43
CA PRO A 29 8.09 10.48 -19.01
C PRO A 29 7.03 9.40 -18.80
N ALA A 30 7.36 8.36 -18.02
CA ALA A 30 6.44 7.27 -17.72
C ALA A 30 6.02 7.31 -16.23
N GLU A 31 6.95 7.04 -15.32
CA GLU A 31 6.66 6.97 -13.87
C GLU A 31 7.62 7.87 -13.09
N GLN A 32 7.16 8.40 -11.96
CA GLN A 32 7.91 9.27 -11.05
C GLN A 32 7.70 8.84 -9.60
N TRP A 33 8.79 8.85 -8.82
CA TRP A 33 8.84 8.49 -7.40
C TRP A 33 9.36 9.67 -6.58
N GLN A 34 8.78 9.87 -5.40
CA GLN A 34 9.18 10.91 -4.45
C GLN A 34 9.37 10.29 -3.07
N TYR A 35 10.34 10.81 -2.31
CA TYR A 35 10.68 10.30 -1.00
C TYR A 35 10.70 11.44 0.02
N ASP A 36 10.45 11.11 1.29
CA ASP A 36 10.68 12.04 2.40
C ASP A 36 12.16 12.09 2.83
N GLU A 37 12.43 12.84 3.89
CA GLU A 37 13.76 13.00 4.49
C GLU A 37 14.30 11.73 5.15
N HIS A 38 13.43 10.82 5.60
CA HIS A 38 13.81 9.48 6.09
C HIS A 38 14.12 8.51 4.95
N GLY A 39 13.75 8.91 3.73
CA GLY A 39 13.89 8.16 2.51
C GLY A 39 12.80 7.13 2.27
N TRP A 40 11.65 7.28 2.90
CA TRP A 40 10.46 6.50 2.62
C TRP A 40 9.76 7.03 1.38
N LEU A 41 9.26 6.13 0.53
CA LEU A 41 8.54 6.48 -0.70
C LEU A 41 7.22 7.15 -0.31
N THR A 42 7.02 8.42 -0.63
CA THR A 42 5.80 9.16 -0.28
C THR A 42 4.83 9.26 -1.43
N THR A 43 5.31 9.24 -2.69
CA THR A 43 4.44 9.33 -3.86
C THR A 43 5.02 8.57 -5.04
N LEU A 44 4.16 7.81 -5.72
CA LEU A 44 4.38 7.24 -7.05
C LEU A 44 3.34 7.83 -7.99
N SER A 45 3.72 8.35 -9.14
CA SER A 45 2.77 8.89 -10.12
C SER A 45 3.13 8.57 -11.57
N HIS A 46 2.11 8.48 -12.42
CA HIS A 46 2.26 8.38 -13.88
C HIS A 46 1.05 9.00 -14.57
N THR A 47 1.15 9.18 -15.89
CA THR A 47 0.01 9.59 -16.72
C THR A 47 -0.62 8.37 -17.37
N SER A 48 -1.94 8.20 -17.21
CA SER A 48 -2.73 7.16 -17.86
C SER A 48 -3.96 7.80 -18.50
N GLU A 49 -4.17 7.55 -19.80
CA GLU A 49 -5.31 8.09 -20.57
C GLU A 49 -5.51 9.61 -20.40
N GLY A 50 -4.41 10.36 -20.31
CA GLY A 50 -4.44 11.83 -20.12
C GLY A 50 -4.67 12.29 -18.68
N HIS A 51 -4.83 11.38 -17.72
CA HIS A 51 -5.01 11.68 -16.30
C HIS A 51 -3.73 11.40 -15.51
N ARG A 52 -3.49 12.18 -14.45
CA ARG A 52 -2.44 11.87 -13.47
C ARG A 52 -2.98 10.87 -12.48
N VAL A 53 -2.35 9.70 -12.42
CA VAL A 53 -2.63 8.67 -11.43
C VAL A 53 -1.51 8.68 -10.41
N SER A 54 -1.85 8.84 -9.13
CA SER A 54 -0.88 8.88 -8.03
C SER A 54 -1.24 7.89 -6.92
N VAL A 55 -0.23 7.35 -6.26
CA VAL A 55 -0.36 6.66 -4.97
C VAL A 55 0.48 7.42 -3.96
N HIS A 56 -0.13 7.81 -2.86
CA HIS A 56 0.51 8.49 -1.74
C HIS A 56 0.60 7.56 -0.55
N TYR A 57 1.75 7.54 0.11
CA TYR A 57 2.03 6.68 1.26
C TYR A 57 2.24 7.52 2.51
N GLY A 58 1.57 7.13 3.59
CA GLY A 58 1.77 7.68 4.92
C GLY A 58 2.51 6.70 5.82
N TYR A 59 3.34 7.21 6.73
CA TYR A 59 4.11 6.40 7.67
C TYR A 59 3.96 6.94 9.09
N ASP A 60 4.18 6.09 10.08
CA ASP A 60 4.43 6.53 11.46
C ASP A 60 5.92 6.75 11.72
N ASP A 61 6.25 7.26 12.91
CA ASP A 61 7.63 7.56 13.34
C ASP A 61 8.55 6.32 13.36
N LYS A 62 8.01 5.11 13.21
CA LYS A 62 8.77 3.85 13.13
C LYS A 62 8.94 3.36 11.69
N GLY A 63 8.47 4.12 10.69
CA GLY A 63 8.52 3.75 9.28
C GLY A 63 7.50 2.71 8.87
N ARG A 64 6.45 2.50 9.68
CA ARG A 64 5.38 1.57 9.33
C ARG A 64 4.32 2.30 8.53
N LEU A 65 3.86 1.69 7.45
CA LEU A 65 2.83 2.25 6.58
C LEU A 65 1.53 2.46 7.36
N THR A 66 1.03 3.68 7.43
CA THR A 66 -0.21 4.04 8.12
C THR A 66 -1.36 4.32 7.15
N GLY A 67 -1.05 4.58 5.88
CA GLY A 67 -2.09 4.80 4.88
C GLY A 67 -1.57 4.79 3.46
N GLU A 68 -2.48 4.47 2.56
CA GLU A 68 -2.31 4.53 1.11
C GLU A 68 -3.49 5.31 0.54
N ARG A 69 -3.20 6.38 -0.21
CA ARG A 69 -4.22 7.16 -0.93
C ARG A 69 -3.91 7.10 -2.42
N GLN A 70 -4.82 6.54 -3.20
CA GLN A 70 -4.77 6.58 -4.64
C GLN A 70 -5.59 7.76 -5.15
N THR A 71 -5.09 8.51 -6.13
CA THR A 71 -5.81 9.61 -6.77
C THR A 71 -5.76 9.50 -8.29
N VAL A 72 -6.83 9.96 -8.93
CA VAL A 72 -6.90 10.26 -10.36
C VAL A 72 -7.27 11.72 -10.49
N GLU A 73 -6.40 12.50 -11.13
CA GLU A 73 -6.52 13.95 -11.23
C GLU A 73 -6.40 14.41 -12.69
N ASN A 74 -7.10 15.49 -13.02
CA ASN A 74 -6.86 16.20 -14.27
C ASN A 74 -5.51 16.96 -14.15
N PRO A 75 -4.50 16.66 -14.97
CA PRO A 75 -3.17 17.25 -14.83
C PRO A 75 -3.11 18.74 -15.22
N GLU A 76 -4.08 19.25 -15.98
CA GLU A 76 -4.13 20.66 -16.40
C GLU A 76 -4.80 21.53 -15.34
N THR A 77 -5.87 21.04 -14.71
CA THR A 77 -6.69 21.80 -13.76
C THR A 77 -6.38 21.48 -12.29
N GLY A 78 -5.77 20.32 -12.00
CA GLY A 78 -5.61 19.79 -10.65
C GLY A 78 -6.89 19.27 -10.02
N GLU A 79 -7.97 19.09 -10.80
CA GLU A 79 -9.24 18.57 -10.31
C GLU A 79 -9.10 17.09 -9.90
N LEU A 80 -9.50 16.76 -8.67
CA LEU A 80 -9.58 15.39 -8.18
C LEU A 80 -10.83 14.70 -8.73
N LEU A 81 -10.63 13.78 -9.66
CA LEU A 81 -11.71 13.05 -10.33
C LEU A 81 -12.13 11.80 -9.53
N TRP A 82 -11.17 11.16 -8.89
CA TRP A 82 -11.39 9.98 -8.06
C TRP A 82 -10.30 9.84 -7.02
N HIS A 83 -10.65 9.26 -5.87
CA HIS A 83 -9.66 8.78 -4.91
C HIS A 83 -10.15 7.53 -4.20
N HIS A 84 -9.19 6.78 -3.66
CA HIS A 84 -9.43 5.69 -2.73
C HIS A 84 -8.42 5.76 -1.60
N GLU A 85 -8.86 5.53 -0.37
CA GLU A 85 -7.99 5.51 0.80
C GLU A 85 -8.10 4.19 1.56
N THR A 86 -6.94 3.70 2.00
CA THR A 86 -6.83 2.59 2.94
C THR A 86 -5.90 2.99 4.08
N GLY A 87 -6.39 2.91 5.32
CA GLY A 87 -5.62 3.11 6.54
C GLY A 87 -5.15 1.80 7.15
N HIS A 88 -3.97 1.82 7.77
CA HIS A 88 -3.34 0.68 8.43
C HIS A 88 -3.10 0.99 9.90
N ALA A 89 -3.37 0.03 10.78
CA ALA A 89 -3.12 0.17 12.21
C ALA A 89 -2.43 -1.05 12.80
N TYR A 90 -1.72 -0.79 13.89
CA TYR A 90 -0.82 -1.74 14.55
C TYR A 90 -1.17 -1.83 16.04
N ASN A 91 -1.02 -3.03 16.60
CA ASN A 91 -1.16 -3.23 18.04
C ASN A 91 0.07 -2.72 18.81
N GLU A 92 0.02 -2.83 20.15
CA GLU A 92 1.10 -2.38 21.05
C GLU A 92 2.45 -3.10 20.80
N GLN A 93 2.41 -4.34 20.30
CA GLN A 93 3.61 -5.11 19.92
C GLN A 93 4.15 -4.71 18.55
N GLY A 94 3.44 -3.83 17.85
CA GLY A 94 3.79 -3.32 16.54
C GLY A 94 3.40 -4.21 15.37
N LEU A 95 2.56 -5.23 15.59
CA LEU A 95 2.01 -6.07 14.54
C LEU A 95 0.78 -5.42 13.92
N ALA A 96 0.69 -5.43 12.58
CA ALA A 96 -0.50 -4.96 11.89
C ALA A 96 -1.70 -5.78 12.36
N ASN A 97 -2.81 -5.10 12.68
CA ASN A 97 -4.01 -5.75 13.22
C ASN A 97 -5.32 -5.15 12.69
N ARG A 98 -5.26 -4.11 11.86
CA ARG A 98 -6.44 -3.48 11.28
C ARG A 98 -6.11 -2.81 9.94
N VAL A 99 -7.03 -2.97 9.00
CA VAL A 99 -7.11 -2.22 7.74
C VAL A 99 -8.47 -1.52 7.69
N THR A 100 -8.48 -0.24 7.33
CA THR A 100 -9.68 0.58 7.19
C THR A 100 -9.75 1.17 5.78
N PRO A 101 -10.49 0.55 4.85
CA PRO A 101 -10.81 1.21 3.58
C PRO A 101 -11.81 2.36 3.81
N ASP A 102 -11.77 3.37 2.95
CA ASP A 102 -12.62 4.58 3.02
C ASP A 102 -14.12 4.32 3.20
N SER A 103 -14.67 3.34 2.48
CA SER A 103 -16.12 3.18 2.29
C SER A 103 -16.66 1.89 2.91
N LEU A 104 -15.82 1.12 3.63
CA LEU A 104 -16.23 -0.12 4.30
C LEU A 104 -15.83 -0.11 5.77
N PRO A 105 -16.53 -0.89 6.62
CA PRO A 105 -16.09 -1.09 7.98
C PRO A 105 -14.65 -1.63 8.04
N PRO A 106 -13.91 -1.35 9.13
CA PRO A 106 -12.55 -1.83 9.26
C PRO A 106 -12.49 -3.35 9.33
N VAL A 107 -11.53 -3.94 8.65
CA VAL A 107 -11.16 -5.34 8.86
C VAL A 107 -10.14 -5.39 9.99
N GLU A 108 -10.50 -6.03 11.09
CA GLU A 108 -9.63 -6.22 12.24
C GLU A 108 -9.32 -7.70 12.41
N TRP A 109 -8.10 -8.02 12.82
CA TRP A 109 -7.71 -9.38 13.12
C TRP A 109 -6.94 -9.49 14.43
N LEU A 110 -7.09 -10.65 15.07
CA LEU A 110 -6.40 -10.99 16.29
C LEU A 110 -5.38 -12.07 15.98
N THR A 111 -4.19 -11.91 16.55
CA THR A 111 -3.15 -12.94 16.57
C THR A 111 -2.89 -13.37 18.00
N TYR A 112 -2.52 -14.62 18.22
CA TYR A 112 -2.11 -15.10 19.54
C TYR A 112 -0.69 -15.65 19.52
N GLY A 113 0.04 -15.46 20.61
CA GLY A 113 1.41 -15.97 20.81
C GLY A 113 2.34 -15.63 19.64
N SER A 114 2.78 -16.66 18.93
CA SER A 114 3.74 -16.67 17.80
C SER A 114 3.24 -16.00 16.50
N GLY A 115 2.14 -15.24 16.55
CA GLY A 115 1.62 -14.49 15.39
C GLY A 115 0.56 -15.23 14.56
N TYR A 116 0.06 -16.37 15.03
CA TYR A 116 -1.00 -17.11 14.34
C TYR A 116 -2.33 -16.37 14.42
N LEU A 117 -3.04 -16.28 13.29
CA LEU A 117 -4.35 -15.65 13.17
C LEU A 117 -5.41 -16.38 14.02
N ALA A 118 -5.88 -15.77 15.10
CA ALA A 118 -6.94 -16.27 15.96
C ALA A 118 -8.32 -16.08 15.32
N GLY A 119 -8.55 -14.92 14.70
CA GLY A 119 -9.82 -14.59 14.06
C GLY A 119 -9.80 -13.22 13.40
N MET A 120 -10.85 -12.94 12.63
CA MET A 120 -11.05 -11.68 11.91
C MET A 120 -12.50 -11.22 12.03
N LYS A 121 -12.71 -9.91 11.98
CA LYS A 121 -14.03 -9.28 11.93
C LYS A 121 -14.06 -8.16 10.89
N LEU A 122 -15.23 -7.91 10.31
CA LEU A 122 -15.54 -6.75 9.48
C LEU A 122 -16.42 -5.81 10.30
N GLY A 123 -15.86 -4.69 10.73
CA GLY A 123 -16.47 -3.82 11.72
C GLY A 123 -16.72 -4.57 13.03
N GLY A 124 -17.99 -4.72 13.39
CA GLY A 124 -18.41 -5.49 14.56
C GLY A 124 -18.73 -6.96 14.27
N THR A 125 -18.73 -7.38 13.00
CA THR A 125 -19.23 -8.70 12.58
C THR A 125 -18.08 -9.69 12.45
N PRO A 126 -18.04 -10.78 13.23
CA PRO A 126 -17.05 -11.84 13.04
C PRO A 126 -17.11 -12.41 11.62
N LEU A 127 -15.94 -12.58 10.98
CA LEU A 127 -15.82 -13.20 9.66
C LEU A 127 -15.34 -14.64 9.78
N VAL A 128 -14.28 -14.85 10.57
CA VAL A 128 -13.68 -16.15 10.76
C VAL A 128 -13.07 -16.25 12.14
N GLU A 129 -13.20 -17.42 12.76
CA GLU A 129 -12.53 -17.78 14.00
C GLU A 129 -11.88 -19.15 13.85
N TYR A 130 -10.71 -19.29 14.46
CA TYR A 130 -9.94 -20.52 14.41
C TYR A 130 -9.68 -21.07 15.81
N THR A 131 -10.03 -22.34 16.01
CA THR A 131 -9.51 -23.12 17.13
C THR A 131 -8.28 -23.90 16.66
N ARG A 132 -7.25 -23.94 17.50
CA ARG A 132 -6.00 -24.64 17.21
C ARG A 132 -5.61 -25.57 18.34
N ASP A 133 -4.89 -26.63 17.99
CA ASP A 133 -4.25 -27.48 18.99
C ASP A 133 -2.96 -26.84 19.54
N ARG A 134 -2.34 -27.54 20.50
CA ARG A 134 -1.06 -27.15 21.12
C ARG A 134 0.14 -27.07 20.16
N LEU A 135 0.01 -27.58 18.93
CA LEU A 135 1.03 -27.48 17.89
C LEU A 135 0.69 -26.39 16.86
N HIS A 136 -0.27 -25.51 17.18
CA HIS A 136 -0.75 -24.43 16.31
C HIS A 136 -1.39 -24.91 15.00
N ARG A 137 -1.86 -26.16 14.94
CA ARG A 137 -2.61 -26.66 13.79
C ARG A 137 -4.08 -26.32 13.95
N GLU A 138 -4.70 -25.87 12.86
CA GLU A 138 -6.15 -25.64 12.80
C GLU A 138 -6.90 -26.94 13.09
N THR A 139 -7.81 -26.89 14.06
CA THR A 139 -8.71 -28.00 14.41
C THR A 139 -10.16 -27.67 14.10
N VAL A 140 -10.54 -26.39 14.20
CA VAL A 140 -11.87 -25.89 13.85
C VAL A 140 -11.74 -24.53 13.19
N ARG A 141 -12.59 -24.31 12.19
CA ARG A 141 -12.84 -23.00 11.58
C ARG A 141 -14.33 -22.72 11.61
N SER A 142 -14.68 -21.56 12.14
CA SER A 142 -16.05 -21.06 12.19
C SER A 142 -16.15 -19.80 11.35
N PHE A 143 -17.29 -19.62 10.69
CA PHE A 143 -17.64 -18.41 9.94
C PHE A 143 -18.85 -17.75 10.60
N GLY A 144 -18.91 -16.42 10.51
CA GLY A 144 -20.05 -15.61 10.98
C GLY A 144 -21.31 -15.81 10.16
#